data_AF-A0A4V2FQV3-F1
#
_entry.id   AF-A0A4V2FQV3-F1
#
_cell.length_a   1.000
_cell.length_b   1.000
_cell.length_c   1.000
_cell.angle_alpha   90.00
_cell.angle_beta   90.00
_cell.angle_gamma   90.00
#
_symmetry.space_group_name_H-M   'P 1'
#
loop_
_entity.id
_entity.type
_entity.pdbx_description
1 polymer ?
#
loop_
_entity_poly.entity_id
_entity_poly.type
_entity_poly.pdbx_seq_one_letter_code
_entity_poly.pdbx_strand_id
1 'polypeptide(L)' 'MDPVTRSSCPLCGRPHTPADARGLGWSSEHTPTGVVWICGPCTRVHLVEIETGLPVRPLDLRAVA' A
#
# COMPACT_ATOMS: atom_id res chain seq x y z
N MET A 1 -9.75 -3.33 19.78
CA MET A 1 -9.65 -2.17 18.86
C MET A 1 -9.81 -2.73 17.46
N ASP A 2 -10.88 -2.37 16.76
CA ASP A 2 -11.00 -2.70 15.33
C ASP A 2 -9.95 -1.87 14.57
N PRO A 3 -8.97 -2.52 13.91
CA PRO A 3 -8.06 -1.78 13.04
C PRO A 3 -8.91 -1.14 11.95
N VAL A 4 -8.78 0.18 11.79
CA VAL A 4 -9.51 0.92 10.76
C VAL A 4 -9.05 0.38 9.40
N THR A 5 -9.78 -0.59 8.89
CA THR A 5 -9.54 -1.14 7.57
C THR A 5 -10.00 -0.06 6.60
N ARG A 6 -9.05 0.68 6.01
CA ARG A 6 -9.40 1.68 5.01
C ARG A 6 -10.13 0.98 3.86
N SER A 7 -11.35 1.42 3.59
CA SER A 7 -12.23 0.84 2.57
C SER A 7 -11.86 1.26 1.14
N SER A 8 -10.76 1.99 0.95
CA SER A 8 -10.29 2.44 -0.36
C SER A 8 -8.76 2.43 -0.40
N CYS A 9 -8.21 2.15 -1.60
CA CYS A 9 -6.78 2.14 -1.82
C CYS A 9 -6.20 3.55 -1.58
N PRO A 10 -5.17 3.69 -0.72
CA PRO A 10 -4.64 5.00 -0.37
C PRO A 10 -3.89 5.69 -1.52
N LEU A 11 -3.49 4.93 -2.54
CA LEU A 11 -2.68 5.43 -3.66
C LEU A 11 -3.53 5.96 -4.83
N CYS A 12 -4.72 5.40 -5.04
CA CYS A 12 -5.57 5.76 -6.19
C CYS A 12 -7.05 5.98 -5.85
N GLY A 13 -7.46 5.81 -4.59
CA GLY A 13 -8.84 6.01 -4.14
C GLY A 13 -9.83 4.90 -4.57
N ARG A 14 -9.39 3.85 -5.27
CA ARG A 14 -10.27 2.74 -5.67
C ARG A 14 -10.94 2.09 -4.45
N PRO A 15 -12.26 1.86 -4.43
CA PRO A 15 -12.93 1.17 -3.34
C PRO A 15 -12.47 -0.29 -3.21
N HIS A 16 -12.31 -0.76 -1.98
CA HIS A 16 -12.11 -2.17 -1.65
C HIS A 16 -13.46 -2.88 -1.66
N THR A 17 -13.59 -3.91 -2.50
CA THR A 17 -14.83 -4.68 -2.64
C THR A 17 -14.59 -6.15 -2.29
N PRO A 18 -15.63 -6.92 -1.92
CA PRO A 18 -15.49 -8.35 -1.68
C PRO A 18 -14.94 -9.15 -2.88
N ALA A 19 -15.06 -8.63 -4.10
CA ALA A 19 -14.48 -9.23 -5.28
C ALA A 19 -12.94 -9.23 -5.24
N ASP A 20 -12.32 -8.26 -4.56
CA ASP A 20 -10.87 -8.13 -4.46
C ASP A 20 -10.25 -9.16 -3.51
N ALA A 21 -11.04 -9.77 -2.61
CA ALA A 21 -10.59 -10.88 -1.78
C ALA A 21 -10.28 -12.14 -2.61
N ARG A 22 -10.83 -12.24 -3.83
CA ARG A 22 -10.57 -13.34 -4.75
C ARG A 22 -9.35 -13.01 -5.60
N GLY A 23 -8.23 -13.70 -5.32
CA GLY A 23 -7.00 -13.63 -6.10
C GLY A 23 -5.86 -12.95 -5.35
N LEU A 24 -4.65 -13.49 -5.48
CA LEU A 24 -3.41 -12.99 -4.83
C LEU A 24 -2.84 -11.76 -5.55
N GLY A 25 -3.71 -10.88 -6.03
CA GLY A 25 -3.35 -9.79 -6.93
C GLY A 25 -3.08 -8.45 -6.25
N TRP A 26 -3.24 -8.35 -4.92
CA TRP A 26 -3.19 -7.15 -4.09
C TRP A 26 -2.13 -7.28 -3.00
N SER A 27 -1.83 -6.19 -2.30
CA SER A 27 -0.93 -6.17 -1.13
C SER A 27 -1.58 -5.42 0.03
N SER A 28 -1.04 -5.58 1.24
CA SER A 28 -1.46 -4.87 2.43
C SER A 28 -0.27 -4.22 3.13
N GLU A 29 -0.49 -3.04 3.67
CA GLU A 29 0.49 -2.31 4.47
C GLU A 29 0.06 -2.32 5.94
N HIS A 30 0.99 -2.64 6.84
CA HIS A 30 0.77 -2.57 8.28
C HIS A 30 1.20 -1.20 8.79
N THR A 31 0.24 -0.41 9.28
CA THR A 31 0.48 0.91 9.87
C THR A 31 0.23 0.85 11.39
N PRO A 32 0.70 1.83 12.18
CA PRO A 32 0.33 1.94 13.59
C PRO A 32 -1.18 2.01 13.85
N THR A 33 -1.96 2.46 12.85
CA THR A 33 -3.42 2.58 12.93
C THR A 33 -4.19 1.35 12.46
N GLY A 34 -3.50 0.34 11.92
CA GLY A 34 -4.11 -0.88 11.39
C GLY A 34 -3.56 -1.29 10.02
N VAL A 35 -4.24 -2.26 9.40
CA VAL A 35 -3.87 -2.82 8.10
C VAL A 35 -4.62 -2.09 6.98
N VAL A 36 -3.89 -1.66 5.96
CA VAL A 36 -4.43 -0.95 4.79
C VAL A 36 -4.35 -1.86 3.56
N TRP A 37 -5.44 -1.91 2.78
CA TRP A 37 -5.48 -2.62 1.51
C TRP A 37 -4.95 -1.76 0.36
N ILE A 38 -4.08 -2.34 -0.47
CA ILE A 38 -3.54 -1.73 -1.69
C ILE A 38 -4.05 -2.53 -2.90
N CYS A 39 -4.74 -1.85 -3.83
CA CYS A 39 -5.31 -2.51 -4.99
C CYS A 39 -4.23 -3.08 -5.92
N GLY A 40 -4.58 -4.12 -6.68
CA GLY A 40 -3.60 -4.83 -7.50
C GLY A 40 -2.83 -4.02 -8.55
N PRO A 41 -3.44 -3.03 -9.25
CA PRO A 41 -2.69 -2.11 -10.09
C PRO A 41 -1.63 -1.34 -9.32
N CYS A 42 -1.97 -0.77 -8.17
CA CYS A 42 -1.02 -0.03 -7.33
C CYS A 42 0.05 -0.95 -6.73
N THR A 43 -0.28 -2.17 -6.33
CA THR A 43 0.70 -3.18 -5.90
C THR A 43 1.77 -3.42 -6.99
N ARG A 44 1.36 -3.49 -8.26
CA ARG A 44 2.32 -3.70 -9.38
C ARG A 44 3.17 -2.46 -9.64
N VAL A 45 2.57 -1.27 -9.59
CA VAL A 45 3.29 0.00 -9.82
C VAL A 45 4.32 0.27 -8.72
N HIS A 46 3.96 -0.01 -7.47
CA HIS A 46 4.78 0.28 -6.28
C HIS A 46 5.49 -0.96 -5.73
N LEU A 47 5.64 -2.02 -6.54
CA LEU A 47 6.15 -3.32 -6.07
C LEU A 47 7.53 -3.19 -5.41
N VAL A 48 8.42 -2.39 -6.00
CA VAL A 48 9.76 -2.16 -5.45
C VAL A 48 9.70 -1.50 -4.08
N GLU A 49 8.89 -0.45 -3.93
CA GLU A 49 8.70 0.24 -2.65
C GLU A 49 8.14 -0.68 -1.57
N ILE A 50 7.15 -1.49 -1.94
CA ILE A 50 6.48 -2.43 -1.03
C ILE A 50 7.46 -3.52 -0.55
N GLU A 51 8.22 -4.12 -1.46
CA GLU A 51 9.10 -5.26 -1.13
C GLU A 51 10.42 -4.83 -0.45
N THR A 52 10.90 -3.62 -0.74
CA THR A 52 12.19 -3.15 -0.22
C THR A 52 12.06 -2.18 0.95
N GLY A 53 10.88 -1.56 1.13
CA GLY A 53 10.71 -0.42 2.04
C GLY A 53 11.47 0.84 1.61
N LEU A 54 11.97 0.90 0.38
CA LEU A 54 12.75 2.01 -0.15
C LEU A 54 11.98 2.75 -1.25
N PRO A 55 12.03 4.10 -1.29
CA PRO A 55 11.40 4.86 -2.36
C PRO A 55 12.04 4.54 -3.71
N VAL A 56 11.24 4.45 -4.78
CA VAL A 56 11.75 4.22 -6.15
C VAL A 56 12.66 5.36 -6.60
N ARG A 57 12.46 6.56 -6.04
CA ARG A 57 13.39 7.68 -6.20
C ARG A 57 14.35 7.71 -5.01
N PRO A 58 15.68 7.80 -5.25
CA PRO A 58 16.62 7.99 -4.16
C PRO A 58 16.20 9.21 -3.34
N LEU A 59 16.06 9.03 -2.02
CA LEU A 59 16.06 10.15 -1.10
C LEU A 59 17.39 10.87 -1.31
N ASP A 60 17.35 12.20 -1.50
CA ASP A 60 18.57 12.98 -1.38
C ASP A 60 18.99 12.95 0.08
N LEU A 61 19.89 12.03 0.43
CA LEU A 61 20.40 11.86 1.77
C LEU A 61 21.14 13.11 2.29
N ARG A 62 21.42 14.10 1.42
CA ARG A 62 21.99 15.39 1.80
C ARG A 62 20.95 16.41 2.28
N ALA A 63 19.65 16.17 2.06
CA ALA A 63 18.57 17.06 2.46
C ALA A 63 18.00 16.77 3.87
N VAL A 64 18.50 15.72 4.54
CA VAL A 64 18.05 15.26 5.87
C VAL A 64 19.12 15.55 6.94
N ALA A 65 20.23 16.21 6.56
CA ALA A 65 21.31 16.61 7.47
C ALA A 65 21.11 18.01 8.04
#